data_AF-A0A6I7QNH8-F1
#
_entry.id   AF-A0A6I7QNH8-F1
#
_cell.length_a   1.000
_cell.length_b   1.000
_cell.length_c   1.000
_cell.angle_alpha   90.00
_cell.angle_beta   90.00
_cell.angle_gamma   90.00
#
_symmetry.space_group_name_H-M   'P 1'
#
loop_
_entity.id
_entity.type
_entity.pdbx_description
1 polymer ?
#
loop_
_entity_poly.entity_id
_entity_poly.type
_entity_poly.pdbx_seq_one_letter_code
_entity_poly.pdbx_strand_id
1 'polypeptide(L)'
;MIIDFQQGRKACERYDQTVKDARQTAAIAYEKLMTAAINVAASGPWRKWDAEIPEGTTMQFDPEDLAACGDPLVVQLILAASALEEILEE
;
A
#
# COMPACT_ATOMS: atom_id res chain seq x y z
N MET A 1 -46.82 10.82 -14.52
CA MET A 1 -46.48 9.59 -13.77
C MET A 1 -45.03 9.71 -13.36
N ILE A 2 -44.75 9.99 -12.08
CA ILE A 2 -43.38 10.01 -11.55
C ILE A 2 -43.09 8.58 -11.11
N ILE A 3 -42.14 7.93 -11.78
CA ILE A 3 -41.68 6.59 -11.39
C ILE A 3 -40.67 6.79 -10.27
N ASP A 4 -40.97 6.27 -9.08
CA ASP A 4 -40.14 6.42 -7.90
C ASP A 4 -38.97 5.42 -7.94
N PHE A 5 -37.82 5.87 -8.44
CA PHE A 5 -36.57 5.09 -8.48
C PHE A 5 -35.86 4.99 -7.11
N GLN A 6 -36.59 5.15 -6.01
CA GLN A 6 -36.04 5.12 -4.65
C GLN A 6 -35.22 3.85 -4.32
N GLN A 7 -35.56 2.70 -4.91
CA GLN A 7 -34.76 1.48 -4.74
C GLN A 7 -33.41 1.54 -5.47
N GLY A 8 -33.37 2.13 -6.67
CA GLY A 8 -32.12 2.34 -7.41
C GLY A 8 -31.18 3.31 -6.69
N ARG A 9 -31.72 4.42 -6.15
CA ARG A 9 -30.92 5.40 -5.40
C ARG A 9 -30.30 4.81 -4.13
N LYS A 10 -31.07 4.04 -3.36
CA LYS A 10 -30.56 3.34 -2.16
C LYS A 10 -29.52 2.27 -2.50
N ALA A 11 -29.64 1.62 -3.65
CA ALA A 11 -28.65 0.64 -4.11
C ALA A 11 -27.34 1.33 -4.51
N CYS A 12 -27.40 2.47 -5.22
CA CYS A 12 -26.22 3.27 -5.53
C CYS A 12 -25.54 3.80 -4.26
N GLU A 13 -26.30 4.38 -3.32
CA GLU A 13 -25.76 4.88 -2.03
C GLU A 13 -25.05 3.76 -1.23
N ARG A 14 -25.58 2.54 -1.23
CA ARG A 14 -24.94 1.38 -0.59
C ARG A 14 -23.68 0.92 -1.32
N TYR A 15 -23.70 0.92 -2.65
CA TYR A 15 -22.53 0.60 -3.46
C TYR A 15 -21.40 1.59 -3.18
N ASP A 16 -21.68 2.89 -3.23
CA ASP A 16 -20.68 3.95 -3.00
C ASP A 16 -20.05 3.83 -1.60
N GLN A 17 -20.86 3.55 -0.58
CA GLN A 17 -20.36 3.32 0.77
C GLN A 17 -19.48 2.06 0.83
N THR A 18 -19.87 0.97 0.17
CA THR A 18 -19.10 -0.28 0.15
C THR A 18 -17.76 -0.09 -0.56
N VAL A 19 -17.73 0.66 -1.67
CA VAL A 19 -16.49 1.01 -2.38
C VAL A 19 -15.59 1.84 -1.49
N LYS A 20 -16.14 2.84 -0.79
CA LYS A 20 -15.38 3.67 0.15
C LYS A 20 -14.75 2.84 1.27
N ASP A 21 -15.51 1.94 1.88
CA ASP A 21 -15.02 1.06 2.95
C ASP A 21 -13.95 0.09 2.43
N ALA A 22 -14.11 -0.44 1.21
CA ALA A 22 -13.12 -1.28 0.55
C ALA A 22 -11.81 -0.52 0.29
N ARG A 23 -11.89 0.71 -0.22
CA ARG A 23 -10.71 1.57 -0.44
C ARG A 23 -10.01 1.91 0.88
N GLN A 24 -10.76 2.24 1.93
CA GLN A 24 -10.16 2.48 3.25
C GLN A 24 -9.44 1.22 3.78
N THR A 25 -10.02 0.05 3.56
CA THR A 25 -9.38 -1.23 3.93
C THR A 25 -8.10 -1.47 3.14
N ALA A 26 -8.11 -1.19 1.83
CA ALA A 26 -6.93 -1.27 0.97
C ALA A 26 -5.82 -0.31 1.42
N ALA A 27 -6.16 0.93 1.80
CA ALA A 27 -5.19 1.90 2.31
C ALA A 27 -4.50 1.42 3.60
N ILE A 28 -5.26 0.87 4.54
CA ILE A 28 -4.70 0.33 5.79
C ILE A 28 -3.80 -0.88 5.49
N ALA A 29 -4.19 -1.73 4.54
CA ALA A 29 -3.38 -2.88 4.14
C ALA A 29 -2.09 -2.45 3.43
N TYR A 30 -2.16 -1.43 2.57
CA TYR A 30 -1.01 -0.82 1.91
C TYR A 30 0.02 -0.33 2.95
N GLU A 31 -0.39 0.50 3.91
CA GLU A 31 0.49 1.02 4.95
C GLU A 31 1.17 -0.09 5.76
N LYS A 32 0.42 -1.15 6.08
CA LYS A 32 0.95 -2.32 6.80
C LYS A 32 1.99 -3.09 5.99
N LEU A 33 1.75 -3.29 4.70
CA LEU A 33 2.69 -3.97 3.81
C LEU A 33 3.97 -3.15 3.64
N MET A 34 3.86 -1.84 3.43
CA MET A 34 5.01 -0.94 3.35
C MET A 34 5.83 -0.95 4.64
N THR A 35 5.18 -0.86 5.79
CA THR A 35 5.85 -0.94 7.10
C THR A 35 6.56 -2.28 7.30
N ALA A 36 5.92 -3.38 6.90
CA ALA A 36 6.52 -4.71 6.97
C ALA A 36 7.72 -4.83 6.03
N ALA A 37 7.63 -4.33 4.80
CA ALA A 37 8.73 -4.33 3.83
C ALA A 37 9.94 -3.57 4.38
N ILE A 38 9.73 -2.38 4.94
CA ILE A 38 10.78 -1.58 5.58
C ILE A 38 11.41 -2.33 6.75
N ASN A 39 10.61 -2.91 7.65
CA ASN A 39 11.12 -3.64 8.81
C ASN A 39 11.93 -4.87 8.40
N VAL A 40 11.49 -5.60 7.38
CA VAL A 40 12.23 -6.75 6.85
C VAL A 40 13.53 -6.28 6.20
N ALA A 41 13.48 -5.23 5.38
CA ALA A 41 14.67 -4.68 4.73
C ALA A 41 15.70 -4.18 5.75
N ALA A 42 15.26 -3.50 6.81
CA ALA A 42 16.13 -2.97 7.87
C ALA A 42 16.66 -4.02 8.85
N SER A 43 15.98 -5.17 9.00
CA SER A 43 16.44 -6.27 9.86
C SER A 43 17.27 -7.32 9.12
N GLY A 44 17.09 -7.39 7.80
CA GLY A 44 17.88 -8.22 6.91
C GLY A 44 19.24 -7.60 6.59
N PRO A 45 20.10 -8.34 5.85
CA PRO A 45 21.34 -7.80 5.34
C PRO A 45 21.04 -6.74 4.26
N TRP A 46 20.80 -5.49 4.67
CA TRP A 46 20.69 -4.34 3.76
C TRP A 46 22.08 -3.89 3.32
N ARG A 47 22.87 -4.88 2.87
CA ARG A 47 24.33 -4.89 2.75
C ARG A 47 24.91 -3.77 1.90
N LYS A 48 24.16 -3.23 0.95
CA LYS A 48 24.65 -2.12 0.12
C LYS A 48 24.66 -0.81 0.91
N TRP A 49 23.63 -0.55 1.71
CA TRP A 49 23.42 0.74 2.34
C TRP A 49 24.00 0.77 3.76
N ASP A 50 24.02 -0.37 4.48
CA ASP A 50 24.66 -0.47 5.79
C ASP A 50 26.15 -0.10 5.78
N ALA A 51 26.84 -0.30 4.65
CA ALA A 51 28.25 0.07 4.50
C ALA A 51 28.46 1.53 4.07
N GLU A 52 27.44 2.15 3.47
CA GLU A 52 27.53 3.47 2.82
C GLU A 52 26.81 4.58 3.60
N ILE A 53 25.85 4.22 4.46
CA ILE A 53 25.02 5.16 5.22
C ILE A 53 25.59 5.37 6.63
N PRO A 54 25.98 6.60 7.00
CA PRO A 54 26.41 6.92 8.35
C PRO A 54 25.29 6.69 9.37
N GLU A 55 25.66 6.26 10.58
CA GLU A 55 24.75 6.15 11.71
C GLU A 55 24.04 7.50 11.99
N GLY A 56 22.73 7.44 12.23
CA GLY A 56 21.91 8.63 12.48
C GLY A 56 21.39 9.35 11.23
N THR A 57 21.62 8.82 10.04
CA THR A 57 21.05 9.35 8.80
C THR A 57 19.57 9.01 8.69
N THR A 58 18.71 10.02 8.51
CA THR A 58 17.32 9.82 8.08
C THR A 58 17.29 9.73 6.57
N MET A 59 16.72 8.65 6.04
CA MET A 59 16.57 8.46 4.60
C MET A 59 15.10 8.28 4.26
N GLN A 60 14.65 8.97 3.22
CA GLN A 60 13.36 8.73 2.61
C GLN A 60 13.56 7.69 1.51
N PHE A 61 12.68 6.70 1.46
CA PHE A 61 12.73 5.63 0.47
C PHE A 61 11.47 5.68 -0.36
N ASP A 62 11.63 5.55 -1.67
CA ASP A 62 10.53 5.21 -2.54
C ASP A 62 10.34 3.68 -2.58
N PRO A 63 9.14 3.17 -2.91
CA PRO A 63 8.90 1.73 -3.01
C PRO A 63 9.89 1.01 -3.96
N GLU A 64 10.35 1.70 -5.00
CA GLU A 64 11.36 1.18 -5.94
C GLU A 64 12.73 0.94 -5.27
N ASP A 65 13.13 1.81 -4.34
CA ASP A 65 14.38 1.67 -3.58
C ASP A 65 14.33 0.44 -2.67
N LEU A 66 13.16 0.19 -2.05
CA LEU A 66 12.93 -0.99 -1.22
C LEU A 66 12.98 -2.28 -2.04
N ALA A 67 12.41 -2.29 -3.24
CA ALA A 67 12.48 -3.44 -4.14
C ALA A 67 13.92 -3.73 -4.61
N ALA A 68 14.77 -2.70 -4.71
CA ALA A 68 16.17 -2.83 -5.10
C ALA A 68 17.07 -3.46 -4.01
N CYS A 69 16.55 -3.72 -2.81
CA CYS A 69 17.30 -4.37 -1.73
C CYS A 69 17.73 -5.82 -2.07
N GLY A 70 17.03 -6.45 -3.03
CA GLY A 70 17.32 -7.80 -3.50
C GLY A 70 16.81 -8.93 -2.59
N ASP A 71 16.14 -8.63 -1.49
CA ASP A 71 15.44 -9.61 -0.66
C ASP A 71 14.11 -10.01 -1.32
N PRO A 72 13.91 -11.29 -1.68
CA PRO A 72 12.67 -11.74 -2.33
C PRO A 72 11.40 -11.45 -1.53
N LEU A 73 11.47 -11.45 -0.20
CA LEU A 73 10.33 -11.17 0.67
C LEU A 73 9.97 -9.69 0.62
N VAL A 74 10.95 -8.80 0.67
CA VAL A 74 10.73 -7.35 0.53
C VAL A 74 10.11 -7.05 -0.83
N VAL A 75 10.64 -7.64 -1.91
CA VAL A 75 10.09 -7.48 -3.27
C VAL A 75 8.62 -7.93 -3.33
N GLN A 76 8.27 -9.07 -2.73
CA GLN A 76 6.88 -9.53 -2.71
C GLN A 76 5.94 -8.61 -1.92
N LEU A 77 6.41 -8.07 -0.79
CA LEU A 77 5.64 -7.13 0.02
C LEU A 77 5.40 -5.81 -0.74
N ILE A 78 6.41 -5.30 -1.46
CA ILE A 78 6.28 -4.12 -2.30
C ILE A 78 5.30 -4.37 -3.46
N LEU A 79 5.42 -5.51 -4.18
CA LEU A 79 4.49 -5.85 -5.26
C LEU A 79 3.04 -5.93 -4.77
N ALA A 80 2.82 -6.52 -3.59
CA ALA A 80 1.50 -6.57 -2.98
C ALA A 80 0.98 -5.17 -2.58
N ALA A 81 1.86 -4.29 -2.10
CA ALA A 81 1.52 -2.91 -1.79
C ALA A 81 1.16 -2.13 -3.07
N SER A 82 1.95 -2.20 -4.13
CA SER A 82 1.67 -1.52 -5.40
C SER A 82 0.33 -1.96 -6.02
N ALA A 83 -0.03 -3.25 -5.91
CA ALA A 83 -1.34 -3.72 -6.35
C ALA A 83 -2.52 -3.11 -5.55
N LEU A 84 -2.30 -2.73 -4.29
CA LEU A 84 -3.30 -2.02 -3.49
C LEU A 84 -3.33 -0.53 -3.83
N GLU A 85 -2.21 0.07 -4.21
CA GLU A 85 -2.11 1.47 -4.63
C GLU A 85 -2.97 1.76 -5.87
N GLU A 86 -2.97 0.85 -6.85
CA GLU A 86 -3.86 0.94 -8.04
C GLU A 86 -5.36 1.02 -7.68
N ILE A 87 -5.77 0.43 -6.54
CA ILE A 87 -7.16 0.47 -6.05
C ILE A 87 -7.48 1.83 -5.40
N LEU A 88 -6.46 2.59 -5.00
CA LEU A 88 -6.58 3.87 -4.31
C LEU A 88 -6.58 5.08 -5.25
N GLU A 89 -6.03 4.97 -6.47
CA GLU A 89 -5.82 6.08 -7.41
C GLU A 89 -7.05 6.54 -8.24
N GLU A 90 -8.29 6.13 -7.88
CA GLU A 90 -9.54 6.59 -8.54
C GLU A 90 -10.29 7.68 -7.76
#